data_AF-N9RJK7-F1
#
_entry.id   AF-N9RJK7-F1
#
_cell.length_a   1.000
_cell.length_b   1.000
_cell.length_c   1.000
_cell.angle_alpha   90.00
_cell.angle_beta   90.00
_cell.angle_gamma   90.00
#
_symmetry.space_group_name_H-M   'P 1'
#
loop_
_entity.id
_entity.type
_entity.pdbx_description
1 polymer ?
#
loop_
_entity_poly.entity_id
_entity_poly.type
_entity_poly.pdbx_seq_one_letter_code
_entity_poly.pdbx_strand_id
1 'polypeptide(L)'
;MKESTISKEEHEKLSQLYFFLQDISLELQADSAIFNIVEQTYDNKEFVMFEDNVSAKGIPLIHVGLGAFNKNVLPILAKVAFQNIILCICRAYEAVNNTNSGKILNKYCPKSLRILHKQLNDSYDNVVGFRNSYVAHPLDGETKNFVPVDQLVAQSKKIIGVSEDKKISIGDFLNYVKKLHFMNETDPNHSFTWAIRNMHDELKENGVTPKRF
;
A
#
# COMPACT_ATOMS: atom_id res chain seq x y z
N MET A 1 10.63 -30.69 16.60
CA MET A 1 10.55 -29.76 15.46
C MET A 1 10.27 -30.60 14.21
N LYS A 2 9.20 -30.32 13.47
CA LYS A 2 9.03 -30.93 12.14
C LYS A 2 9.91 -30.13 11.18
N GLU A 3 11.02 -30.72 10.74
CA GLU A 3 11.75 -30.22 9.58
C GLU A 3 10.83 -30.39 8.37
N SER A 4 10.08 -29.34 8.00
CA SER A 4 9.51 -29.29 6.66
C SER A 4 10.67 -28.99 5.72
N THR A 5 11.15 -29.99 5.01
CA THR A 5 12.13 -29.78 3.93
C THR A 5 11.41 -29.06 2.79
N ILE A 6 11.39 -27.73 2.87
CA ILE A 6 10.93 -26.86 1.79
C ILE A 6 11.77 -27.15 0.55
N SER A 7 11.13 -27.28 -0.61
CA SER A 7 11.88 -27.46 -1.86
C SER A 7 12.60 -26.15 -2.23
N LYS A 8 13.72 -26.25 -2.98
CA LYS A 8 14.43 -25.07 -3.46
C LYS A 8 13.51 -24.12 -4.26
N GLU A 9 12.65 -24.70 -5.11
CA GLU A 9 11.68 -23.96 -5.90
C GLU A 9 10.63 -23.25 -5.04
N GLU A 10 10.08 -23.93 -4.01
CA GLU A 10 9.15 -23.31 -3.06
C GLU A 10 9.83 -22.16 -2.29
N HIS A 11 11.08 -22.35 -1.89
CA HIS A 11 11.85 -21.32 -1.17
C HIS A 11 12.09 -20.07 -2.04
N GLU A 12 12.48 -20.25 -3.30
CA GLU A 12 12.68 -19.16 -4.26
C GLU A 12 11.37 -18.40 -4.50
N LYS A 13 10.27 -19.13 -4.75
CA LYS A 13 8.94 -18.52 -4.93
C LYS A 13 8.47 -17.74 -3.70
N LEU A 14 8.61 -18.31 -2.50
CA LEU A 14 8.26 -17.61 -1.26
C LEU A 14 9.12 -16.37 -1.04
N SER A 15 10.42 -16.44 -1.34
CA SER A 15 11.30 -15.29 -1.21
C SER A 15 10.86 -14.17 -2.16
N GLN A 16 10.62 -14.50 -3.44
CA GLN A 16 10.12 -13.53 -4.43
C GLN A 16 8.79 -12.91 -4.02
N LEU A 17 7.83 -13.74 -3.58
CA LEU A 17 6.51 -13.29 -3.11
C LEU A 17 6.62 -12.37 -1.89
N TYR A 18 7.43 -12.76 -0.90
CA TYR A 18 7.66 -11.95 0.29
C TYR A 18 8.29 -10.60 -0.06
N PHE A 19 9.33 -10.56 -0.90
CA PHE A 19 9.97 -9.31 -1.28
C PHE A 19 9.09 -8.43 -2.16
N PHE A 20 8.31 -9.03 -3.06
CA PHE A 20 7.29 -8.30 -3.82
C PHE A 20 6.28 -7.61 -2.89
N LEU A 21 5.75 -8.33 -1.88
CA LEU A 21 4.85 -7.76 -0.89
C LEU A 21 5.56 -6.73 0.00
N GLN A 22 6.81 -6.96 0.38
CA GLN A 22 7.62 -6.00 1.14
C GLN A 22 7.78 -4.69 0.36
N ASP A 23 8.08 -4.76 -0.94
CA ASP A 23 8.23 -3.58 -1.77
C ASP A 23 6.90 -2.81 -1.86
N ILE A 24 5.77 -3.50 -2.02
CA ILE A 24 4.43 -2.87 -1.93
C ILE A 24 4.22 -2.19 -0.57
N SER A 25 4.62 -2.83 0.52
CA SER A 25 4.52 -2.25 1.86
C SER A 25 5.35 -0.97 1.99
N LEU A 26 6.54 -0.91 1.38
CA LEU A 26 7.38 0.29 1.37
C LEU A 26 6.77 1.41 0.53
N GLU A 27 6.20 1.08 -0.62
CA GLU A 27 5.48 2.05 -1.47
C GLU A 27 4.30 2.68 -0.71
N LEU A 28 3.48 1.88 -0.01
CA LEU A 28 2.37 2.39 0.80
C LEU A 28 2.83 3.30 1.95
N GLN A 29 3.96 2.99 2.58
CA GLN A 29 4.56 3.85 3.62
C GLN A 29 5.00 5.19 3.04
N ALA A 30 5.64 5.18 1.87
CA ALA A 30 6.05 6.38 1.17
C ALA A 30 4.84 7.25 0.76
N ASP A 31 3.80 6.65 0.20
CA ASP A 31 2.58 7.37 -0.18
C ASP A 31 1.87 7.96 1.04
N SER A 32 1.82 7.24 2.16
CA SER A 32 1.32 7.79 3.43
C SER A 32 2.15 8.99 3.90
N ALA A 33 3.48 8.91 3.82
CA ALA A 33 4.34 10.05 4.16
C ALA A 33 4.05 11.26 3.26
N ILE A 34 3.84 11.06 1.96
CA ILE A 34 3.44 12.13 1.02
C ILE A 34 2.14 12.80 1.48
N PHE A 35 1.11 12.03 1.85
CA PHE A 35 -0.13 12.62 2.33
C PHE A 35 0.06 13.45 3.61
N ASN A 36 0.89 12.99 4.55
CA ASN A 36 1.21 13.74 5.77
C ASN A 36 1.98 15.03 5.45
N ILE A 37 2.94 15.00 4.50
CA ILE A 37 3.61 16.22 4.00
C ILE A 37 2.59 17.20 3.45
N VAL A 38 1.66 16.71 2.62
CA VAL A 38 0.64 17.56 2.01
C VAL A 38 -0.24 18.20 3.10
N GLU A 39 -0.71 17.44 4.09
CA GLU A 39 -1.49 17.97 5.23
C GLU A 39 -0.75 19.07 5.99
N GLN A 40 0.47 18.78 6.43
CA GLN A 40 1.25 19.70 7.25
C GLN A 40 1.63 20.97 6.48
N THR A 41 1.88 20.84 5.17
CA THR A 41 2.12 22.00 4.29
C THR A 41 0.86 22.85 4.12
N TYR A 42 -0.33 22.24 4.02
CA TYR A 42 -1.60 22.99 4.00
C TYR A 42 -1.85 23.74 5.32
N ASP A 43 -1.42 23.16 6.44
CA ASP A 43 -1.57 23.71 7.81
C ASP A 43 -0.45 24.69 8.22
N ASN A 44 0.54 24.98 7.37
CA ASN A 44 1.77 25.74 7.69
C ASN A 44 2.55 25.16 8.90
N LYS A 45 2.59 23.83 9.06
CA LYS A 45 3.37 23.14 10.09
C LYS A 45 4.68 22.60 9.50
N GLU A 46 5.77 22.64 10.28
CA GLU A 46 7.04 22.00 9.88
C GLU A 46 6.89 20.48 9.80
N PHE A 47 7.42 19.88 8.73
CA PHE A 47 7.39 18.43 8.53
C PHE A 47 8.63 17.72 9.05
N VAL A 48 8.41 16.71 9.89
CA VAL A 48 9.43 15.76 10.36
C VAL A 48 9.08 14.39 9.81
N MET A 49 9.92 13.88 8.89
CA MET A 49 9.66 12.64 8.14
C MET A 49 9.66 11.38 9.02
N PHE A 50 10.20 11.46 10.24
CA PHE A 50 10.23 10.36 11.21
C PHE A 50 10.33 10.94 12.64
N GLU A 51 9.34 10.70 13.50
CA GLU A 51 9.48 10.92 14.95
C GLU A 51 10.29 9.75 15.57
N ASP A 52 11.43 10.10 16.16
CA ASP A 52 12.27 9.46 17.19
C ASP A 52 12.69 7.97 17.12
N ASN A 53 12.07 7.10 16.32
CA ASN A 53 12.43 5.68 16.29
C ASN A 53 13.40 5.28 15.17
N VAL A 54 13.52 6.11 14.11
CA VAL A 54 14.42 5.85 12.96
C VAL A 54 15.79 6.48 13.15
N SER A 55 15.87 7.61 13.86
CA SER A 55 17.12 8.28 14.26
C SER A 55 17.99 7.38 15.15
N ALA A 56 17.39 6.51 15.96
CA ALA A 56 18.08 5.53 16.80
C ALA A 56 18.87 4.45 16.01
N LYS A 57 18.65 4.31 14.70
CA LYS A 57 19.29 3.28 13.84
C LYS A 57 20.28 3.84 12.81
N GLY A 58 20.63 5.12 12.86
CA GLY A 58 21.67 5.71 12.01
C GLY A 58 21.31 5.80 10.52
N ILE A 59 20.01 5.77 10.17
CA ILE A 59 19.54 6.05 8.82
C ILE A 59 19.55 7.57 8.61
N PRO A 60 20.25 8.12 7.61
CA PRO A 60 20.33 9.56 7.42
C PRO A 60 18.95 10.16 7.12
N LEU A 61 18.54 11.11 7.95
CA LEU A 61 17.36 11.95 7.70
C LEU A 61 17.71 12.95 6.61
N ILE A 62 17.03 12.87 5.47
CA ILE A 62 17.14 13.89 4.43
C ILE A 62 16.14 15.00 4.77
N HIS A 63 16.65 16.09 5.32
CA HIS A 63 15.89 17.33 5.49
C HIS A 63 15.91 18.09 4.16
N VAL A 64 14.81 18.04 3.40
CA VAL A 64 14.64 18.90 2.24
C VAL A 64 13.95 20.18 2.69
N GLY A 65 14.67 21.29 2.68
CA GLY A 65 14.07 22.61 2.91
C GLY A 65 13.04 22.88 1.83
N LEU A 66 11.77 23.01 2.21
CA LEU A 66 10.71 23.45 1.31
C LEU A 66 10.96 24.94 1.04
N GLY A 67 11.61 25.27 -0.08
CA GLY A 67 11.70 26.64 -0.59
C GLY A 67 10.31 27.22 -0.90
N ALA A 68 10.23 28.31 -1.66
CA ALA A 68 8.94 28.88 -2.09
C ALA A 68 8.07 27.81 -2.80
N PHE A 69 7.16 27.18 -2.05
CA PHE A 69 6.46 25.99 -2.49
C PHE A 69 5.28 26.39 -3.36
N ASN A 70 5.24 25.90 -4.61
CA ASN A 70 4.09 26.11 -5.47
C ASN A 70 2.91 25.27 -4.97
N LYS A 71 1.90 25.93 -4.38
CA LYS A 71 0.70 25.28 -3.82
C LYS A 71 -0.06 24.42 -4.85
N ASN A 72 0.12 24.65 -6.15
CA ASN A 72 -0.48 23.84 -7.22
C ASN A 72 0.15 22.44 -7.35
N VAL A 73 1.30 22.17 -6.70
CA VAL A 73 1.96 20.86 -6.68
C VAL A 73 1.29 19.90 -5.69
N LEU A 74 0.68 20.41 -4.62
CA LEU A 74 0.07 19.58 -3.56
C LEU A 74 -1.06 18.67 -4.09
N PRO A 75 -2.01 19.14 -4.92
CA PRO A 75 -3.05 18.28 -5.49
C PRO A 75 -2.49 17.18 -6.40
N ILE A 76 -1.37 17.47 -7.09
CA ILE A 76 -0.70 16.50 -7.97
C ILE A 76 -0.05 15.40 -7.14
N LEU A 77 0.68 15.76 -6.06
CA LEU A 77 1.28 14.79 -5.15
C LEU A 77 0.23 13.89 -4.50
N ALA A 78 -0.87 14.48 -4.02
CA ALA A 78 -1.99 13.75 -3.45
C ALA A 78 -2.63 12.78 -4.47
N LYS A 79 -2.82 13.22 -5.71
CA LYS A 79 -3.33 12.38 -6.81
C LYS A 79 -2.40 11.20 -7.09
N VAL A 80 -1.09 11.44 -7.25
CA VAL A 80 -0.11 10.40 -7.56
C VAL A 80 -0.03 9.37 -6.44
N ALA A 81 0.05 9.83 -5.18
CA ALA A 81 0.07 8.94 -4.03
C ALA A 81 -1.22 8.10 -3.93
N PHE A 82 -2.39 8.71 -4.12
CA PHE A 82 -3.66 7.97 -4.11
C PHE A 82 -3.70 6.85 -5.15
N GLN A 83 -3.23 7.15 -6.36
CA GLN A 83 -3.19 6.19 -7.46
C GLN A 83 -2.23 5.04 -7.16
N ASN A 84 -1.06 5.34 -6.62
CA ASN A 84 -0.09 4.31 -6.28
C ASN A 84 -0.59 3.40 -5.15
N ILE A 85 -1.31 3.94 -4.17
CA ILE A 85 -1.99 3.15 -3.13
C ILE A 85 -3.01 2.18 -3.75
N ILE A 86 -3.84 2.64 -4.68
CA ILE A 86 -4.81 1.76 -5.37
C ILE A 86 -4.09 0.64 -6.13
N LEU A 87 -2.99 0.95 -6.83
CA LEU A 87 -2.16 -0.04 -7.52
C LEU A 87 -1.53 -1.03 -6.55
N CYS A 88 -1.06 -0.58 -5.38
CA CYS A 88 -0.53 -1.43 -4.32
C CYS A 88 -1.57 -2.44 -3.82
N ILE A 89 -2.79 -1.97 -3.52
CA ILE A 89 -3.91 -2.84 -3.08
C ILE A 89 -4.21 -3.89 -4.15
N CYS A 90 -4.36 -3.49 -5.41
CA CYS A 90 -4.67 -4.41 -6.51
C CYS A 90 -3.56 -5.44 -6.72
N ARG A 91 -2.29 -5.00 -6.81
CA ARG A 91 -1.13 -5.88 -7.00
C ARG A 91 -0.99 -6.89 -5.88
N ALA A 92 -1.17 -6.46 -4.63
CA ALA A 92 -1.11 -7.36 -3.49
C ALA A 92 -2.26 -8.35 -3.51
N TYR A 93 -3.49 -7.90 -3.74
CA TYR A 93 -4.66 -8.78 -3.89
C TYR A 93 -4.44 -9.84 -4.95
N GLU A 94 -3.99 -9.45 -6.14
CA GLU A 94 -3.73 -10.36 -7.25
C GLU A 94 -2.61 -11.35 -6.92
N ALA A 95 -1.55 -10.91 -6.26
CA ALA A 95 -0.45 -11.78 -5.86
C ALA A 95 -0.85 -12.83 -4.83
N VAL A 96 -1.64 -12.46 -3.81
CA VAL A 96 -2.02 -13.38 -2.72
C VAL A 96 -3.20 -14.27 -3.05
N ASN A 97 -4.10 -13.83 -3.93
CA ASN A 97 -5.25 -14.62 -4.38
C ASN A 97 -4.94 -15.47 -5.63
N ASN A 98 -3.76 -15.32 -6.24
CA ASN A 98 -3.32 -16.25 -7.28
C ASN A 98 -3.22 -17.68 -6.70
N THR A 99 -3.86 -18.66 -7.35
CA THR A 99 -3.99 -20.04 -6.84
C THR A 99 -2.67 -20.67 -6.40
N ASN A 100 -1.56 -20.38 -7.08
CA ASN A 100 -0.26 -20.97 -6.72
C ASN A 100 0.40 -20.21 -5.57
N SER A 101 0.43 -18.88 -5.65
CA SER A 101 1.01 -18.00 -4.64
C SER A 101 0.23 -18.01 -3.32
N GLY A 102 -1.09 -18.02 -3.38
CA GLY A 102 -1.96 -18.11 -2.21
C GLY A 102 -1.84 -19.44 -1.48
N LYS A 103 -1.72 -20.56 -2.23
CA LYS A 103 -1.48 -21.88 -1.62
C LYS A 103 -0.16 -21.94 -0.87
N ILE A 104 0.92 -21.44 -1.46
CA ILE A 104 2.24 -21.49 -0.82
C ILE A 104 2.31 -20.53 0.38
N LEU A 105 1.74 -19.32 0.28
CA LEU A 105 1.63 -18.40 1.41
C LEU A 105 0.74 -18.97 2.52
N ASN A 106 -0.36 -19.65 2.21
CA ASN A 106 -1.21 -20.26 3.23
C ASN A 106 -0.52 -21.42 3.95
N LYS A 107 0.42 -22.12 3.29
CA LYS A 107 1.21 -23.20 3.88
C LYS A 107 2.24 -22.68 4.89
N TYR A 108 2.88 -21.54 4.62
CA TYR A 108 4.02 -21.05 5.40
C TYR A 108 3.75 -19.75 6.19
N CYS A 109 2.70 -19.00 5.85
CA CYS A 109 2.30 -17.73 6.49
C CYS A 109 0.77 -17.62 6.75
N PRO A 110 0.07 -18.67 7.24
CA PRO A 110 -1.39 -18.65 7.33
C PRO A 110 -1.95 -17.52 8.19
N LYS A 111 -1.28 -17.14 9.29
CA LYS A 111 -1.78 -16.09 10.19
C LYS A 111 -1.70 -14.73 9.52
N SER A 112 -0.54 -14.42 8.95
CA SER A 112 -0.27 -13.15 8.27
C SER A 112 -1.13 -13.01 7.01
N LEU A 113 -1.28 -14.10 6.24
CA LEU A 113 -2.14 -14.13 5.06
C LEU A 113 -3.61 -13.86 5.40
N ARG A 114 -4.12 -14.43 6.49
CA ARG A 114 -5.51 -14.19 6.92
C ARG A 114 -5.77 -12.72 7.24
N ILE A 115 -4.84 -12.07 7.94
CA ILE A 115 -4.96 -10.63 8.25
C ILE A 115 -4.90 -9.82 6.96
N LEU A 116 -3.93 -10.13 6.08
CA LEU A 116 -3.78 -9.45 4.80
C LEU A 116 -5.03 -9.58 3.92
N HIS A 117 -5.60 -10.78 3.81
CA HIS A 117 -6.85 -11.02 3.07
C HIS A 117 -8.02 -10.22 3.63
N LYS A 118 -8.16 -10.13 4.96
CA LYS A 118 -9.21 -9.32 5.58
C LYS A 118 -9.13 -7.86 5.10
N GLN A 119 -7.95 -7.26 5.20
CA GLN A 119 -7.73 -5.86 4.81
C GLN A 119 -7.92 -5.63 3.30
N LEU A 120 -7.47 -6.59 2.49
CA LEU A 120 -7.54 -6.54 1.04
C LEU A 120 -8.96 -6.70 0.50
N ASN A 121 -9.73 -7.66 1.03
CA ASN A 121 -11.10 -7.91 0.59
C ASN A 121 -12.02 -6.71 0.88
N ASP A 122 -11.83 -6.05 2.02
CA ASP A 122 -12.59 -4.85 2.38
C ASP A 122 -12.33 -3.68 1.41
N SER A 123 -11.20 -3.69 0.70
CA SER A 123 -10.75 -2.60 -0.17
C SER A 123 -10.86 -2.90 -1.67
N TYR A 124 -10.60 -4.14 -2.10
CA TYR A 124 -10.33 -4.50 -3.50
C TYR A 124 -11.51 -4.20 -4.43
N ASP A 125 -12.72 -4.61 -4.05
CA ASP A 125 -13.92 -4.44 -4.88
C ASP A 125 -14.23 -2.96 -5.16
N ASN A 126 -13.86 -2.08 -4.23
CA ASN A 126 -14.05 -0.64 -4.38
C ASN A 126 -12.99 0.00 -5.28
N VAL A 127 -11.77 -0.54 -5.32
CA VAL A 127 -10.63 0.10 -6.03
C VAL A 127 -10.33 -0.51 -7.40
N VAL A 128 -10.71 -1.76 -7.67
CA VAL A 128 -10.35 -2.45 -8.92
C VAL A 128 -10.96 -1.77 -10.15
N GLY A 129 -12.20 -1.28 -10.03
CA GLY A 129 -12.85 -0.52 -11.10
C GLY A 129 -12.10 0.77 -11.43
N PHE A 130 -11.70 1.52 -10.40
CA PHE A 130 -10.89 2.72 -10.58
C PHE A 130 -9.53 2.40 -11.19
N ARG A 131 -8.85 1.35 -10.72
CA ARG A 131 -7.57 0.91 -11.28
C ARG A 131 -7.71 0.66 -12.78
N ASN A 132 -8.67 -0.18 -13.17
CA ASN A 132 -8.88 -0.55 -14.57
C ASN A 132 -9.18 0.67 -15.44
N SER A 133 -10.00 1.61 -14.95
CA SER A 133 -10.31 2.83 -15.69
C SER A 133 -9.14 3.80 -15.78
N TYR A 134 -8.36 3.91 -14.71
CA TYR A 134 -7.24 4.86 -14.65
C TYR A 134 -6.05 4.44 -15.50
N VAL A 135 -5.71 3.14 -15.53
CA VAL A 135 -4.58 2.62 -16.30
C VAL A 135 -4.95 2.28 -17.75
N ALA A 136 -6.23 2.39 -18.11
CA ALA A 136 -6.69 2.11 -19.47
C ALA A 136 -6.02 3.04 -20.47
N HIS A 137 -5.53 2.46 -21.57
CA HIS A 137 -5.01 3.26 -22.67
C HIS A 137 -6.17 4.01 -23.34
N PRO A 138 -6.08 5.34 -23.60
CA PRO A 138 -7.19 6.10 -24.18
C PRO A 138 -7.65 5.61 -25.57
N LEU A 139 -6.78 4.87 -26.27
CA LEU A 139 -7.07 4.28 -27.58
C LEU A 139 -7.46 2.78 -27.52
N ASP A 140 -7.50 2.18 -26.33
CA ASP A 140 -7.93 0.78 -26.19
C ASP A 140 -9.46 0.68 -26.29
N GLY A 141 -9.92 0.35 -27.49
CA GLY A 141 -11.34 0.13 -27.78
C GLY A 141 -11.87 -1.26 -27.41
N GLU A 142 -10.99 -2.20 -27.05
CA GLU A 142 -11.39 -3.58 -26.74
C GLU A 142 -12.00 -3.68 -25.35
N THR A 143 -11.33 -3.07 -24.36
CA THR A 143 -11.78 -3.14 -22.96
C THR A 143 -12.80 -2.06 -22.60
N LYS A 144 -12.83 -0.92 -23.34
CA LYS A 144 -13.66 0.27 -23.07
C LYS A 144 -13.59 0.75 -21.61
N ASN A 145 -12.48 0.50 -20.92
CA ASN A 145 -12.33 0.84 -19.51
C ASN A 145 -12.01 2.32 -19.30
N PHE A 146 -11.49 3.02 -20.30
CA PHE A 146 -11.19 4.45 -20.20
C PHE A 146 -12.48 5.26 -19.97
N VAL A 147 -12.52 6.02 -18.87
CA VAL A 147 -13.67 6.85 -18.51
C VAL A 147 -13.26 8.33 -18.41
N PRO A 148 -14.21 9.27 -18.55
CA PRO A 148 -13.91 10.68 -18.41
C PRO A 148 -13.61 11.06 -16.94
N VAL A 149 -13.01 12.24 -16.75
CA VAL A 149 -12.46 12.69 -15.45
C VAL A 149 -13.51 12.78 -14.35
N ASP A 150 -14.74 13.19 -14.68
CA ASP A 150 -15.87 13.27 -13.74
C ASP A 150 -16.23 11.90 -13.16
N GLN A 151 -16.21 10.85 -13.98
CA GLN A 151 -16.42 9.47 -13.52
C GLN A 151 -15.27 8.98 -12.62
N LEU A 152 -14.01 9.31 -12.95
CA LEU A 152 -12.86 9.02 -12.07
C LEU A 152 -12.98 9.72 -10.72
N VAL A 153 -13.46 10.97 -10.70
CA VAL A 153 -13.71 11.72 -9.46
C VAL A 153 -14.82 11.04 -8.64
N ALA A 154 -15.92 10.63 -9.26
CA ALA A 154 -17.01 9.92 -8.57
C ALA A 154 -16.53 8.58 -7.97
N GLN A 155 -15.76 7.80 -8.74
CA GLN A 155 -15.13 6.57 -8.24
C GLN A 155 -14.17 6.86 -7.07
N SER A 156 -13.36 7.91 -7.15
CA SER A 156 -12.47 8.31 -6.05
C SER A 156 -13.25 8.64 -4.78
N LYS A 157 -14.36 9.40 -4.89
CA LYS A 157 -15.25 9.72 -3.77
C LYS A 157 -15.82 8.47 -3.12
N LYS A 158 -16.28 7.51 -3.92
CA LYS A 158 -16.78 6.21 -3.43
C LYS A 158 -15.71 5.46 -2.64
N ILE A 159 -14.48 5.39 -3.16
CA ILE A 159 -13.35 4.70 -2.51
C ILE A 159 -13.04 5.31 -1.13
N ILE A 160 -12.95 6.64 -1.06
CA ILE A 160 -12.62 7.33 0.19
C ILE A 160 -13.82 7.51 1.14
N GLY A 161 -15.04 7.17 0.71
CA GLY A 161 -16.26 7.27 1.51
C GLY A 161 -16.80 8.70 1.65
N VAL A 162 -16.63 9.54 0.61
CA VAL A 162 -17.15 10.91 0.56
C VAL A 162 -18.43 10.97 -0.26
N SER A 163 -19.43 11.73 0.19
CA SER A 163 -20.69 11.91 -0.54
C SER A 163 -20.48 12.60 -1.89
N GLU A 164 -21.33 12.30 -2.87
CA GLU A 164 -21.17 12.79 -4.25
C GLU A 164 -21.21 14.31 -4.38
N ASP A 165 -21.92 14.99 -3.48
CA ASP A 165 -22.09 16.44 -3.41
C ASP A 165 -20.93 17.16 -2.71
N LYS A 166 -20.18 16.46 -1.85
CA LYS A 166 -19.05 17.03 -1.11
C LYS A 166 -17.79 17.13 -1.99
N LYS A 167 -17.05 18.24 -1.90
CA LYS A 167 -15.71 18.35 -2.49
C LYS A 167 -14.72 17.53 -1.67
N ILE A 168 -13.84 16.79 -2.36
CA ILE A 168 -12.80 16.01 -1.70
C ILE A 168 -11.78 16.97 -1.07
N SER A 169 -11.46 16.73 0.21
CA SER A 169 -10.36 17.40 0.92
C SER A 169 -9.16 16.46 1.07
N ILE A 170 -7.97 17.01 1.34
CA ILE A 170 -6.79 16.19 1.64
C ILE A 170 -6.99 15.32 2.88
N GLY A 171 -7.73 15.83 3.89
CA GLY A 171 -8.07 15.09 5.09
C GLY A 171 -8.89 13.83 4.80
N ASP A 172 -9.76 13.85 3.78
CA ASP A 172 -10.52 12.67 3.37
C ASP A 172 -9.59 11.57 2.83
N PHE A 173 -8.56 11.94 2.04
CA PHE A 173 -7.54 10.99 1.58
C PHE A 173 -6.70 10.44 2.73
N LEU A 174 -6.27 11.28 3.66
CA LEU A 174 -5.50 10.85 4.83
C LEU A 174 -6.25 9.87 5.70
N ASN A 175 -7.53 10.14 5.96
CA ASN A 175 -8.38 9.23 6.72
C ASN A 175 -8.55 7.88 6.03
N TYR A 176 -8.56 7.87 4.69
CA TYR A 176 -8.55 6.62 3.93
C TYR A 176 -7.20 5.89 4.08
N VAL A 177 -6.07 6.58 3.87
CA VAL A 177 -4.72 5.96 3.94
C VAL A 177 -4.39 5.44 5.33
N LYS A 178 -4.83 6.13 6.39
CA LYS A 178 -4.66 5.70 7.79
C LYS A 178 -5.24 4.30 8.07
N LYS A 179 -6.21 3.83 7.29
CA LYS A 179 -6.76 2.46 7.39
C LYS A 179 -5.82 1.40 6.81
N LEU A 180 -4.94 1.79 5.88
CA LEU A 180 -4.02 0.89 5.19
C LEU A 180 -2.66 0.89 5.89
N HIS A 181 -2.19 2.06 6.29
CA HIS A 181 -0.96 2.27 7.01
C HIS A 181 -1.11 3.45 8.00
N PHE A 182 -0.69 3.25 9.24
CA PHE A 182 -0.66 4.29 10.25
C PHE A 182 0.73 4.33 10.88
N MET A 183 1.40 5.49 10.82
CA MET A 183 2.84 5.63 11.14
C MET A 183 3.21 5.22 12.56
N ASN A 184 2.23 5.19 13.49
CA ASN A 184 2.42 4.86 14.90
C ASN A 184 1.59 3.64 15.36
N GLU A 185 0.93 2.93 14.45
CA GLU A 185 0.13 1.76 14.81
C GLU A 185 1.08 0.59 14.95
N THR A 186 1.15 0.03 16.15
CA THR A 186 1.94 -1.17 16.43
C THR A 186 1.09 -2.43 16.48
N ASP A 187 -0.25 -2.31 16.29
CA ASP A 187 -1.14 -3.47 16.27
C ASP A 187 -0.98 -4.23 14.95
N PRO A 188 -0.46 -5.47 14.98
CA PRO A 188 -0.26 -6.27 13.79
C PRO A 188 -1.55 -6.66 13.06
N ASN A 189 -2.72 -6.52 13.71
CA ASN A 189 -4.01 -6.88 13.14
C ASN A 189 -4.67 -5.74 12.36
N HIS A 190 -4.14 -4.51 12.48
CA HIS A 190 -4.81 -3.31 12.00
C HIS A 190 -4.29 -2.77 10.68
N SER A 191 -3.10 -3.19 10.23
CA SER A 191 -2.49 -2.61 9.03
C SER A 191 -2.00 -3.65 8.03
N PHE A 192 -2.25 -3.34 6.76
CA PHE A 192 -1.72 -4.02 5.60
C PHE A 192 -0.20 -4.21 5.67
N THR A 193 0.55 -3.16 6.04
CA THR A 193 2.02 -3.19 6.08
C THR A 193 2.55 -4.07 7.21
N TRP A 194 1.80 -4.16 8.32
CA TRP A 194 2.16 -5.03 9.44
C TRP A 194 1.95 -6.51 9.15
N ALA A 195 0.85 -6.85 8.46
CA ALA A 195 0.61 -8.22 8.03
C ALA A 195 1.80 -8.73 7.18
N ILE A 196 2.29 -7.90 6.27
CA ILE A 196 3.45 -8.22 5.42
C ILE A 196 4.74 -8.33 6.23
N ARG A 197 4.99 -7.39 7.17
CA ARG A 197 6.16 -7.47 8.06
C ARG A 197 6.17 -8.78 8.87
N ASN A 198 5.01 -9.20 9.37
CA ASN A 198 4.89 -10.43 10.16
C ASN A 198 5.06 -11.71 9.33
N MET A 199 4.84 -11.67 8.02
CA MET A 199 5.18 -12.79 7.15
C MET A 199 6.65 -13.17 7.27
N HIS A 200 7.56 -12.21 7.49
CA HIS A 200 8.98 -12.51 7.69
C HIS A 200 9.24 -13.39 8.93
N ASP A 201 8.60 -13.02 10.04
CA ASP A 201 8.74 -13.75 11.30
C ASP A 201 8.11 -15.15 11.17
N GLU A 202 6.93 -15.24 10.55
CA GLU A 202 6.23 -16.51 10.31
C GLU A 202 6.99 -17.43 9.33
N LEU A 203 7.63 -16.88 8.29
CA LEU A 203 8.51 -17.64 7.39
C LEU A 203 9.67 -18.26 8.15
N LYS A 204 10.34 -17.48 9.02
CA LYS A 204 11.45 -17.97 9.85
C LYS A 204 11.01 -19.06 10.82
N GLU A 205 9.86 -18.90 11.46
CA GLU A 205 9.26 -19.93 12.33
C GLU A 205 9.03 -21.24 11.58
N ASN A 206 8.70 -21.16 10.29
CA ASN A 206 8.51 -22.31 9.40
C ASN A 206 9.79 -22.74 8.66
N GLY A 207 10.98 -22.30 9.11
CA GLY A 207 12.27 -22.73 8.57
C GLY A 207 12.64 -22.11 7.22
N VAL A 208 11.94 -21.06 6.78
CA VAL A 208 12.22 -20.32 5.54
C VAL A 208 12.94 -19.03 5.90
N THR A 209 14.12 -18.80 5.31
CA THR A 209 14.83 -17.52 5.44
C THR A 209 14.83 -16.83 4.08
N PRO A 210 13.95 -15.85 3.85
CA PRO A 210 13.86 -15.17 2.56
C PRO A 210 15.19 -14.53 2.16
N LYS A 211 15.58 -14.69 0.90
CA LYS A 211 16.77 -14.04 0.31
C LYS A 211 16.38 -13.22 -0.92
N ARG A 212 16.89 -11.98 -1.02
CA ARG A 212 16.84 -11.24 -2.28
C ARG A 212 17.85 -11.88 -3.24
N PHE A 213 17.43 -12.12 -4.47
CA PHE A 213 18.25 -12.70 -5.54
C PHE A 213 18.58 -11.64 -6.58
#